data_AF-R8BSB5-F1
#
_entry.id   AF-R8BSB5-F1
#
_cell.length_a   1.000
_cell.length_b   1.000
_cell.length_c   1.000
_cell.angle_alpha   90.00
_cell.angle_beta   90.00
_cell.angle_gamma   90.00
#
_symmetry.space_group_name_H-M   'P 1'
#
loop_
_entity.id
_entity.type
_entity.pdbx_description
1 polymer ?
#
loop_
_entity_poly.entity_id
_entity_poly.type
_entity_poly.pdbx_seq_one_letter_code
_entity_poly.pdbx_strand_id
1 'polypeptide(L)'
;MKEVISQAFPELVGLPFVESRLCWYTDSIDNNYVIDYVPGYSDSLFICTGGSGHAFKFLPILGRHVKNQLERTPDQFTSLWMWRVARNGEENNGLADGEAGPREMSRLQMAEVTDFNLETVRKWALP
;
A
#
# COMPACT_ATOMS: atom_id res chain seq x y z
N MET A 1 8.22 6.24 15.16
CA MET A 1 8.04 4.85 15.66
C MET A 1 8.32 4.73 17.15
N LYS A 2 9.50 5.13 17.68
CA LYS A 2 9.79 5.07 19.13
C LYS A 2 8.76 5.84 19.98
N GLU A 3 8.25 6.97 19.49
CA GLU A 3 7.16 7.72 20.12
C GLU A 3 5.82 6.98 20.17
N VAL A 4 5.54 6.10 19.21
CA VAL A 4 4.32 5.27 19.22
C VAL A 4 4.52 4.10 20.18
N ILE A 5 5.71 3.48 20.14
CA ILE A 5 6.10 2.41 21.07
C ILE A 5 6.02 2.92 22.52
N SER A 6 6.50 4.13 22.82
CA SER A 6 6.51 4.66 24.20
C SER A 6 5.11 4.84 24.79
N GLN A 7 4.08 5.01 23.95
CA GLN A 7 2.70 5.14 24.39
C GLN A 7 2.07 3.80 24.80
N ALA A 8 2.48 2.69 24.17
CA ALA A 8 1.88 1.37 24.39
C ALA A 8 2.79 0.41 25.19
N PHE A 9 4.10 0.47 24.95
CA PHE A 9 5.13 -0.44 25.48
C PHE A 9 6.42 0.35 25.83
N PRO A 10 6.37 1.24 26.85
CA PRO A 10 7.50 2.11 27.21
C PRO A 10 8.79 1.35 27.54
N GLU A 11 8.69 0.13 28.06
CA GLU A 11 9.81 -0.75 28.37
C GLU A 11 10.63 -1.17 27.12
N LEU A 12 10.01 -1.11 25.93
CA LEU A 12 10.67 -1.50 24.67
C LEU A 12 11.42 -0.34 24.00
N VAL A 13 11.26 0.90 24.46
CA VAL A 13 11.81 2.10 23.81
C VAL A 13 13.35 2.09 23.76
N GLY A 14 13.99 1.51 24.78
CA GLY A 14 15.44 1.38 24.86
C GLY A 14 16.03 0.28 23.97
N LEU A 15 15.19 -0.61 23.43
CA LEU A 15 15.66 -1.70 22.59
C LEU A 15 16.02 -1.20 21.18
N PRO A 16 17.10 -1.71 20.58
CA PRO A 16 17.43 -1.40 19.19
C PRO A 16 16.47 -2.10 18.23
N PHE A 17 16.25 -1.50 17.06
CA PHE A 17 15.51 -2.18 15.99
C PHE A 17 16.40 -3.25 15.34
N VAL A 18 15.83 -4.41 15.01
CA VAL A 18 16.56 -5.49 14.32
C VAL A 18 16.62 -5.26 12.81
N GLU A 19 15.54 -4.75 12.23
CA GLU A 19 15.40 -4.50 10.79
C GLU A 19 14.41 -3.37 10.55
N SER A 20 14.56 -2.68 9.42
CA SER A 20 13.59 -1.74 8.86
C SER A 20 13.60 -1.83 7.35
N ARG A 21 12.44 -1.67 6.71
CA ARG A 21 12.28 -1.67 5.26
C ARG A 21 11.12 -0.77 4.83
N LEU A 22 11.24 -0.21 3.64
CA LEU A 22 10.12 0.46 2.98
C LEU A 22 9.23 -0.58 2.30
N CYS A 23 7.92 -0.43 2.47
CA CYS A 23 6.93 -1.28 1.85
C CYS A 23 6.09 -0.44 0.89
N TRP A 24 6.21 -0.74 -0.41
CA TRP A 24 5.49 -0.03 -1.46
C TRP A 24 4.11 -0.63 -1.69
N TYR A 25 3.14 0.22 -1.95
CA TYR A 25 1.80 -0.14 -2.43
C TYR A 25 1.31 0.94 -3.39
N THR A 26 0.23 0.65 -4.10
CA THR A 26 -0.39 1.56 -5.05
C THR A 26 -1.80 1.87 -4.58
N ASP A 27 -2.06 3.16 -4.38
CA ASP A 27 -3.39 3.68 -4.11
C ASP A 27 -4.17 3.89 -5.41
N SER A 28 -5.46 3.63 -5.35
CA SER A 28 -6.43 4.07 -6.36
C SER A 28 -7.09 5.39 -5.96
N ILE A 29 -7.83 5.98 -6.89
CA ILE A 29 -8.51 7.26 -6.71
C ILE A 29 -9.57 7.26 -5.60
N ASP A 30 -10.13 6.10 -5.26
CA ASP A 30 -11.25 5.93 -4.33
C ASP A 30 -10.98 4.86 -3.25
N ASN A 31 -9.72 4.42 -3.13
CA ASN A 31 -9.28 3.35 -2.23
C ASN A 31 -9.87 1.94 -2.50
N ASN A 32 -10.62 1.73 -3.59
CA ASN A 32 -11.04 0.40 -4.05
C ASN A 32 -9.97 -0.24 -4.94
N TYR A 33 -10.02 -1.56 -5.13
CA TYR A 33 -9.12 -2.22 -6.09
C TYR A 33 -9.41 -1.80 -7.53
N VAL A 34 -8.42 -1.95 -8.40
CA VAL A 34 -8.60 -1.77 -9.85
C VAL A 34 -8.30 -3.12 -10.49
N ILE A 35 -9.37 -3.87 -10.74
CA ILE A 35 -9.34 -5.23 -11.25
C ILE A 35 -10.31 -5.25 -12.42
N ASP A 36 -9.81 -5.13 -13.64
CA ASP A 36 -10.63 -5.09 -14.85
C ASP A 36 -9.78 -5.19 -16.12
N TYR A 37 -10.46 -5.32 -17.26
CA TYR A 37 -9.86 -5.09 -18.56
C TYR A 37 -9.59 -3.60 -18.80
N VAL A 38 -8.43 -3.28 -19.37
CA VAL A 38 -8.06 -1.90 -19.72
C VAL A 38 -8.77 -1.49 -21.02
N PRO A 39 -9.56 -0.41 -21.04
CA PRO A 39 -10.21 0.07 -22.26
C PRO A 39 -9.22 0.38 -23.38
N GLY A 40 -9.60 0.06 -24.62
CA GLY A 40 -8.78 0.31 -25.81
C GLY A 40 -7.79 -0.82 -26.18
N TYR A 41 -7.73 -1.90 -25.38
CA TYR A 41 -6.84 -3.04 -25.62
C TYR A 41 -7.56 -4.28 -26.18
N SER A 42 -8.76 -4.14 -26.76
CA SER A 42 -9.52 -5.27 -27.36
C SER A 42 -9.60 -6.50 -26.44
N ASP A 43 -9.81 -6.28 -25.14
CA ASP A 43 -9.85 -7.31 -24.09
C ASP A 43 -8.57 -8.16 -23.95
N SER A 44 -7.41 -7.67 -24.42
CA SER A 44 -6.15 -8.39 -24.31
C SER A 44 -5.32 -8.03 -23.08
N LEU A 45 -5.70 -6.99 -22.34
CA LEU A 45 -4.98 -6.52 -21.15
C LEU A 45 -5.94 -6.48 -19.95
N PHE A 46 -5.68 -7.34 -18.97
CA PHE A 46 -6.37 -7.40 -17.69
C PHE A 46 -5.40 -7.03 -16.57
N ILE A 47 -5.84 -6.22 -15.62
CA ILE A 47 -5.03 -5.79 -14.48
C ILE A 47 -5.64 -6.25 -13.16
N CYS A 48 -4.79 -6.45 -12.15
CA CYS A 48 -5.17 -6.67 -10.75
C CYS A 48 -4.27 -5.82 -9.86
N THR A 49 -4.66 -4.57 -9.60
CA THR A 49 -3.83 -3.60 -8.89
C THR A 49 -4.68 -2.72 -7.95
N GLY A 50 -4.12 -1.63 -7.45
CA GLY A 50 -4.82 -0.67 -6.59
C GLY A 50 -5.11 -1.23 -5.20
N GLY A 51 -4.20 -2.03 -4.65
CA GLY A 51 -4.40 -2.69 -3.35
C GLY A 51 -4.62 -1.72 -2.17
N SER A 52 -4.28 -0.44 -2.35
CA SER A 52 -4.59 0.68 -1.45
C SER A 52 -4.19 0.47 0.02
N GLY A 53 -3.16 -0.33 0.28
CA GLY A 53 -2.70 -0.63 1.64
C GLY A 53 -3.55 -1.65 2.41
N HIS A 54 -4.63 -2.20 1.82
CA HIS A 54 -5.53 -3.14 2.51
C HIS A 54 -5.73 -4.50 1.83
N ALA A 55 -5.18 -4.74 0.64
CA ALA A 55 -5.37 -6.00 -0.08
C ALA A 55 -4.89 -7.26 0.67
N PHE A 56 -3.82 -7.16 1.47
CA PHE A 56 -3.19 -8.34 2.08
C PHE A 56 -4.14 -9.12 3.01
N LYS A 57 -5.03 -8.44 3.75
CA LYS A 57 -5.99 -9.12 4.65
C LYS A 57 -6.98 -10.03 3.90
N PHE A 58 -7.16 -9.79 2.59
CA PHE A 58 -8.05 -10.54 1.72
C PHE A 58 -7.33 -11.58 0.87
N LEU A 59 -6.02 -11.78 1.06
CA LEU A 59 -5.20 -12.73 0.29
C LEU A 59 -5.89 -14.10 0.07
N PRO A 60 -6.53 -14.74 1.07
CA PRO A 60 -7.13 -16.05 0.89
C PRO A 60 -8.38 -16.08 -0.02
N ILE A 61 -9.06 -14.94 -0.19
CA ILE A 61 -10.35 -14.86 -0.89
C ILE A 61 -10.28 -14.02 -2.17
N LEU A 62 -9.27 -13.16 -2.32
CA LEU A 62 -9.16 -12.20 -3.41
C LEU A 62 -9.21 -12.88 -4.78
N GLY A 63 -8.48 -13.98 -4.96
CA GLY A 63 -8.42 -14.72 -6.24
C GLY A 63 -9.78 -15.23 -6.73
N ARG A 64 -10.69 -15.60 -5.81
CA ARG A 64 -12.05 -16.04 -6.17
C ARG A 64 -12.84 -14.92 -6.83
N HIS A 65 -12.73 -13.70 -6.31
CA HIS A 65 -13.46 -12.54 -6.83
C HIS A 65 -12.78 -11.94 -8.06
N VAL A 66 -11.44 -12.00 -8.13
CA VAL A 66 -10.69 -11.68 -9.36
C VAL A 66 -11.15 -12.56 -10.54
N LYS A 67 -11.35 -13.87 -10.31
CA LYS A 67 -11.89 -14.79 -11.32
C LYS A 67 -13.25 -14.34 -11.84
N ASN A 68 -14.14 -13.90 -10.96
CA ASN A 68 -15.46 -13.40 -11.34
C ASN A 68 -15.36 -12.18 -12.27
N GLN A 69 -14.47 -11.23 -11.97
CA GLN A 69 -14.19 -10.12 -12.87
C GLN A 69 -13.65 -10.59 -14.23
N LEU A 70 -12.65 -11.47 -14.22
CA LEU A 70 -11.99 -11.97 -15.43
C LEU A 70 -12.97 -12.68 -16.38
N GLU A 71 -13.88 -13.48 -15.82
CA GLU A 71 -14.91 -14.23 -16.52
C GLU A 71 -16.20 -13.42 -16.76
N ARG A 72 -16.25 -12.15 -16.34
CA ARG A 72 -17.43 -11.28 -16.42
C ARG A 72 -18.68 -11.89 -15.76
N THR A 73 -18.47 -12.59 -14.65
CA THR A 73 -19.53 -13.14 -13.81
C THR A 73 -19.83 -12.15 -12.68
N PRO A 74 -21.01 -11.51 -12.65
CA PRO A 74 -21.30 -10.47 -11.65
C PRO A 74 -21.25 -11.00 -10.21
N ASP A 75 -20.64 -10.22 -9.33
CA ASP A 75 -20.71 -10.37 -7.88
C ASP A 75 -20.72 -9.01 -7.17
N GLN A 76 -20.71 -9.03 -5.83
CA GLN A 76 -20.77 -7.82 -5.00
C GLN A 76 -19.58 -6.85 -5.19
N PHE A 77 -18.49 -7.29 -5.82
CA PHE A 77 -17.28 -6.50 -6.03
C PHE A 77 -17.07 -6.08 -7.48
N THR A 78 -17.65 -6.81 -8.44
CA THR A 78 -17.39 -6.57 -9.87
C THR A 78 -17.64 -5.13 -10.33
N SER A 79 -18.66 -4.45 -9.77
CA SER A 79 -18.95 -3.05 -10.07
C SER A 79 -18.01 -2.06 -9.38
N LEU A 80 -17.42 -2.43 -8.25
CA LEU A 80 -16.52 -1.59 -7.47
C LEU A 80 -15.09 -1.62 -8.03
N TRP A 81 -14.68 -2.75 -8.61
CA TRP A 81 -13.30 -2.95 -9.05
C TRP A 81 -13.05 -2.58 -10.50
N MET A 82 -14.10 -2.17 -11.23
CA MET A 82 -14.00 -1.79 -12.64
C MET A 82 -12.93 -0.71 -12.89
N TRP A 83 -12.43 -0.70 -14.12
CA TRP A 83 -11.58 0.37 -14.61
C TRP A 83 -12.29 1.72 -14.46
N ARG A 84 -11.56 2.69 -13.93
CA ARG A 84 -12.04 4.05 -13.69
C ARG A 84 -10.89 5.04 -13.73
N VAL A 85 -11.21 6.29 -14.04
CA VAL A 85 -10.25 7.37 -14.16
C VAL A 85 -10.66 8.52 -13.24
N ALA A 86 -9.67 9.28 -12.76
CA ALA A 86 -9.93 10.48 -12.00
C ALA A 86 -10.78 11.45 -12.84
N ARG A 87 -11.70 12.16 -12.19
CA ARG A 87 -12.53 13.20 -12.79
C ARG A 87 -12.16 14.55 -12.22
N ASN A 88 -12.13 15.57 -13.07
CA ASN A 88 -11.77 16.92 -12.65
C ASN A 88 -12.73 17.43 -11.58
N GLY A 89 -12.17 17.89 -10.46
CA GLY A 89 -12.94 18.43 -9.33
C GLY A 89 -13.51 17.37 -8.37
N GLU A 90 -13.31 16.08 -8.64
CA GLU A 90 -13.65 15.02 -7.69
C GLU A 90 -12.44 14.67 -6.80
N GLU A 91 -12.72 14.26 -5.56
CA GLU A 91 -11.70 13.76 -4.65
C GLU A 91 -11.06 12.49 -5.24
N ASN A 92 -9.73 12.42 -5.23
CA ASN A 92 -9.00 11.29 -5.81
C ASN A 92 -7.96 10.73 -4.83
N ASN A 93 -8.33 10.62 -3.54
CA ASN A 93 -7.44 10.16 -2.48
C ASN A 93 -6.16 11.03 -2.39
N GLY A 94 -6.31 12.33 -2.69
CA GLY A 94 -5.27 13.36 -2.83
C GLY A 94 -4.21 13.10 -3.92
N LEU A 95 -4.41 12.09 -4.79
CA LEU A 95 -3.43 11.76 -5.83
C LEU A 95 -3.22 12.93 -6.81
N ALA A 96 -4.16 13.88 -6.85
CA ALA A 96 -4.06 15.14 -7.60
C ALA A 96 -2.94 16.05 -7.10
N ASP A 97 -2.46 15.89 -5.86
CA ASP A 97 -1.39 16.74 -5.31
C ASP A 97 -0.06 16.52 -6.06
N GLY A 98 0.10 15.36 -6.70
CA GLY A 98 1.29 15.01 -7.49
C GLY A 98 2.61 15.16 -6.71
N GLU A 99 3.67 15.52 -7.44
CA GLU A 99 5.01 15.76 -6.88
C GLU A 99 5.10 16.99 -5.96
N ALA A 100 4.09 17.87 -6.00
CA ALA A 100 4.00 19.02 -5.12
C ALA A 100 3.36 18.70 -3.76
N GLY A 101 2.77 17.51 -3.64
CA GLY A 101 2.01 17.08 -2.47
C GLY A 101 2.87 16.79 -1.23
N PRO A 102 2.24 16.76 -0.05
CA PRO A 102 2.91 16.44 1.21
C PRO A 102 3.33 14.98 1.32
N ARG A 103 2.83 14.12 0.43
CA ARG A 103 3.11 12.67 0.39
C ARG A 103 4.25 12.29 -0.54
N GLU A 104 4.90 13.28 -1.17
CA GLU A 104 6.07 13.03 -1.98
C GLU A 104 7.24 12.59 -1.08
N MET A 105 7.89 11.48 -1.45
CA MET A 105 8.89 10.79 -0.64
C MET A 105 10.11 11.64 -0.27
N SER A 106 10.64 12.45 -1.19
CA SER A 106 11.76 13.36 -0.98
C SER A 106 11.49 14.44 0.07
N ARG A 107 10.22 14.69 0.40
CA ARG A 107 9.79 15.63 1.44
C ARG A 107 9.58 14.97 2.80
N LEU A 108 9.51 13.64 2.84
CA LEU A 108 9.35 12.89 4.08
C LEU A 108 10.67 12.89 4.85
N GLN A 109 10.59 13.10 6.16
CA GLN A 109 11.74 12.90 7.04
C GLN A 109 12.04 11.40 7.12
N MET A 110 13.14 11.00 6.48
CA MET A 110 13.63 9.63 6.52
C MET A 110 14.41 9.40 7.82
N ALA A 111 14.35 8.17 8.33
CA ALA A 111 15.16 7.78 9.48
C ALA A 111 16.61 7.57 9.08
N GLU A 112 17.52 8.03 9.92
CA GLU A 112 18.96 7.83 9.78
C GLU A 112 19.40 6.52 10.42
N VAL A 113 20.60 6.03 10.06
CA VAL A 113 21.16 4.79 10.64
C VAL A 113 21.21 4.86 12.18
N THR A 114 21.49 6.04 12.72
CA THR A 114 21.53 6.31 14.17
C THR A 114 20.18 6.15 14.85
N ASP A 115 19.07 6.36 14.16
CA ASP A 115 17.72 6.23 14.73
C ASP A 115 17.38 4.78 15.07
N PHE A 116 17.96 3.85 14.32
CA PHE A 116 17.70 2.41 14.46
C PHE A 116 18.56 1.72 15.51
N ASN A 117 19.73 2.27 15.85
CA ASN A 117 20.72 1.63 16.74
C ASN A 117 21.09 0.19 16.30
N LEU A 118 21.18 -0.06 14.99
CA LEU A 118 21.42 -1.40 14.41
C LEU A 118 22.79 -1.98 14.76
N GLU A 119 23.78 -1.14 15.08
CA GLU A 119 25.11 -1.60 15.45
C GLU A 119 25.12 -2.40 16.76
N THR A 120 24.18 -2.10 17.66
CA THR A 120 24.03 -2.85 18.91
C THR A 120 23.54 -4.26 18.60
N VAL A 121 22.54 -4.45 17.72
CA VAL A 121 21.96 -5.77 17.38
C VAL A 121 22.97 -6.70 16.71
N ARG A 122 23.83 -6.18 15.83
CA ARG A 122 24.86 -7.00 15.17
C ARG A 122 25.82 -7.69 16.15
N LYS A 123 26.00 -7.15 17.36
CA LYS A 123 26.79 -7.80 18.43
C LYS A 123 26.07 -8.98 19.10
N TRP A 124 24.74 -9.07 19.00
CA TRP A 124 23.93 -10.17 19.56
C TRP A 124 23.60 -11.25 18.51
N ALA A 125 23.77 -10.94 17.22
CA ALA A 125 23.41 -11.81 16.10
C ALA A 125 24.54 -12.73 15.62
N LEU A 126 25.66 -12.81 16.35
CA LEU A 126 26.75 -13.75 16.07
C LEU A 126 26.93 -14.71 17.24
N PRO A 127 27.01 -16.04 17.03
CA PRO A 127 27.89 -16.88 17.83
C PRO A 127 29.37 -16.54 17.57
#